data_AF-A0A2H5P2E4-F1
#
_entry.id   AF-A0A2H5P2E4-F1
#
_cell.length_a   1.000
_cell.length_b   1.000
_cell.length_c   1.000
_cell.angle_alpha   90.00
_cell.angle_beta   90.00
_cell.angle_gamma   90.00
#
_symmetry.space_group_name_H-M   'P 1'
#
loop_
_entity.id
_entity.type
_entity.pdbx_description
1 polymer ?
#
loop_
_entity_poly.entity_id
_entity_poly.type
_entity_poly.pdbx_seq_one_letter_code
_entity_poly.pdbx_strand_id
1 'polypeptide(L)'
;MNLKDIVLRSNLYGICDALICIKGPGNVTAQDILLPPSVEIVDNTQHIASLTEPIDLSIGLQIERSRGYNIKTPNTFQDGNCYPIDVVFMPIRNANHSIQSYGNGNEKQEILFLEIWTNGSLTPKEALHEASRSRRRKLTFREQSIQDWLN
;
A
#
# COMPACT_ATOMS: atom_id res chain seq x y z
N MET A 1 2.47 -9.59 17.51
CA MET A 1 3.39 -9.60 16.36
C MET A 1 2.94 -8.50 15.41
N ASN A 2 3.82 -7.56 15.07
CA ASN A 2 3.43 -6.29 14.44
C ASN A 2 3.65 -6.26 12.91
N LEU A 3 3.65 -7.42 12.26
CA LEU A 3 3.92 -7.56 10.83
C LEU A 3 2.95 -6.74 9.95
N LYS A 4 1.69 -6.60 10.37
CA LYS A 4 0.64 -5.90 9.62
C LYS A 4 0.90 -4.39 9.45
N ASP A 5 1.67 -3.81 10.35
CA ASP A 5 1.90 -2.36 10.40
C ASP A 5 3.15 -1.97 9.62
N ILE A 6 3.93 -2.93 9.11
CA ILE A 6 5.14 -2.68 8.35
C ILE A 6 4.78 -2.10 6.99
N VAL A 7 5.30 -0.91 6.72
CA VAL A 7 5.09 -0.24 5.44
C VAL A 7 6.16 -0.67 4.45
N LEU A 8 5.73 -1.36 3.40
CA LEU A 8 6.57 -1.81 2.30
C LEU A 8 6.31 -0.98 1.03
N ARG A 9 7.37 -0.71 0.28
CA ARG A 9 7.34 -0.13 -1.05
C ARG A 9 7.83 -1.16 -2.05
N SER A 10 7.04 -1.43 -3.08
CA SER A 10 7.41 -2.36 -4.17
C SER A 10 7.06 -1.75 -5.51
N ASN A 11 7.98 -1.86 -6.47
CA ASN A 11 7.78 -1.39 -7.84
C ASN A 11 7.27 -2.49 -8.79
N LEU A 12 7.28 -3.75 -8.36
CA LEU A 12 6.84 -4.88 -9.18
C LEU A 12 5.39 -5.26 -8.90
N TYR A 13 4.65 -5.53 -9.97
CA TYR A 13 3.34 -6.17 -9.90
C TYR A 13 3.55 -7.68 -9.85
N GLY A 14 3.07 -8.31 -8.77
CA GLY A 14 3.21 -9.74 -8.57
C GLY A 14 3.31 -10.09 -7.09
N ILE A 15 3.57 -11.38 -6.87
CA ILE A 15 3.85 -11.96 -5.57
C ILE A 15 5.37 -12.09 -5.44
N CYS A 16 5.91 -11.70 -4.31
CA CYS A 16 7.31 -11.89 -3.97
C CYS A 16 7.43 -12.52 -2.59
N ASP A 17 8.34 -13.46 -2.45
CA ASP A 17 8.61 -14.10 -1.17
C ASP A 17 9.72 -13.36 -0.43
N ALA A 18 9.58 -13.28 0.89
CA ALA A 18 10.54 -12.74 1.82
C ALA A 18 10.69 -13.69 3.01
N LEU A 19 11.80 -13.57 3.73
CA LEU A 19 12.13 -14.50 4.81
C LEU A 19 12.62 -13.70 6.03
N ILE A 20 12.19 -14.12 7.22
CA ILE A 20 12.79 -13.67 8.47
C ILE A 20 13.52 -14.88 9.05
N CYS A 21 14.83 -14.77 9.26
CA CYS A 21 15.65 -15.80 9.88
C CYS A 21 16.49 -15.20 11.00
N ILE A 22 16.16 -15.55 12.24
CA ILE A 22 16.79 -14.98 13.43
C ILE A 22 17.14 -16.10 14.38
N LYS A 23 18.34 -16.01 14.94
CA LYS A 23 18.90 -17.00 15.84
C LYS A 23 19.24 -16.35 17.17
N GLY A 24 18.83 -17.00 18.25
CA GLY A 24 19.18 -16.56 19.60
C GLY A 24 18.23 -15.53 20.20
N PRO A 25 18.47 -15.13 21.46
CA PRO A 25 17.71 -14.08 22.10
C PRO A 25 18.07 -12.71 21.51
N GLY A 26 17.07 -11.89 21.22
CA GLY A 26 17.27 -10.60 20.57
C GLY A 26 15.98 -9.91 20.16
N ASN A 27 16.10 -8.63 19.81
CA ASN A 27 14.98 -7.86 19.27
C ASN A 27 14.96 -7.99 17.75
N VAL A 28 13.82 -8.41 17.23
CA VAL A 28 13.54 -8.49 15.80
C VAL A 28 12.94 -7.18 15.34
N THR A 29 13.54 -6.60 14.31
CA THR A 29 13.11 -5.36 13.67
C THR A 29 12.79 -5.61 12.19
N ALA A 30 12.16 -4.63 11.55
CA ALA A 30 11.86 -4.70 10.12
C ALA A 30 13.13 -4.87 9.26
N GLN A 31 14.27 -4.33 9.69
CA GLN A 31 15.55 -4.49 8.99
C GLN A 31 15.99 -5.96 8.86
N ASP A 32 15.56 -6.84 9.76
CA ASP A 32 15.95 -8.26 9.76
C ASP A 32 15.18 -9.09 8.71
N ILE A 33 14.24 -8.48 7.98
CA ILE A 33 13.52 -9.13 6.89
C ILE A 33 14.43 -9.20 5.66
N LEU A 34 14.70 -10.42 5.20
CA LEU A 34 15.36 -10.68 3.93
C LEU A 34 14.36 -10.44 2.80
N LEU A 35 14.53 -9.29 2.14
CA LEU A 35 13.67 -8.83 1.06
C LEU A 35 14.31 -9.08 -0.31
N PRO A 36 13.48 -9.33 -1.34
CA PRO A 36 13.94 -9.30 -2.72
C PRO A 36 14.34 -7.86 -3.12
N PRO A 37 15.21 -7.70 -4.13
CA PRO A 37 15.75 -6.39 -4.54
C PRO A 37 14.68 -5.40 -5.05
N SER A 38 13.46 -5.86 -5.30
CA SER A 38 12.35 -5.05 -5.78
C SER A 38 11.47 -4.46 -4.67
N VAL A 39 11.72 -4.83 -3.42
CA VAL A 39 10.93 -4.43 -2.25
C VAL A 39 11.82 -3.70 -1.25
N GLU A 40 11.35 -2.55 -0.80
CA GLU A 40 12.02 -1.70 0.18
C GLU A 40 11.11 -1.53 1.40
N ILE A 41 11.71 -1.51 2.59
CA ILE A 41 11.02 -1.10 3.82
C ILE A 41 11.12 0.41 3.96
N VAL A 42 10.02 1.03 4.37
CA VAL A 42 9.97 2.47 4.63
C VAL A 42 10.51 2.80 6.03
N ASP A 43 10.18 1.99 7.03
CA ASP A 43 10.69 2.13 8.41
C ASP A 43 11.41 0.85 8.86
N ASN A 44 12.75 0.90 8.82
CA ASN A 44 13.60 -0.22 9.20
C ASN A 44 13.65 -0.46 10.71
N THR A 45 13.21 0.50 11.52
CA THR A 45 13.33 0.47 12.98
C THR A 45 12.13 -0.19 13.67
N GLN A 46 11.08 -0.46 12.89
CA GLN A 46 9.83 -1.00 13.42
C GLN A 46 10.04 -2.36 14.08
N HIS A 47 9.60 -2.47 15.34
CA HIS A 47 9.74 -3.69 16.11
C HIS A 47 8.68 -4.73 15.76
N ILE A 48 9.12 -5.98 15.50
CA ILE A 48 8.26 -7.10 15.11
C ILE A 48 7.96 -8.02 16.29
N ALA A 49 9.02 -8.49 16.96
CA ALA A 49 8.97 -9.47 18.04
C ALA A 49 10.29 -9.46 18.84
N SER A 50 10.26 -9.89 20.10
CA SER A 50 11.46 -10.14 20.90
C SER A 50 11.58 -11.62 21.18
N LEU A 51 12.76 -12.19 20.96
CA LEU A 51 13.10 -13.57 21.30
C LEU A 51 13.75 -13.58 22.69
N THR A 52 13.11 -14.27 23.63
CA THR A 52 13.60 -14.39 25.01
C THR A 52 14.53 -15.59 25.20
N GLU A 53 14.34 -16.63 24.40
CA GLU A 53 15.09 -17.88 24.46
C GLU A 53 15.95 -18.06 23.20
N PRO A 54 17.00 -18.89 23.24
CA PRO A 54 17.84 -19.20 22.09
C PRO A 54 17.13 -20.14 21.12
N ILE A 55 16.06 -19.65 20.50
CA ILE A 55 15.24 -20.34 19.52
C ILE A 55 15.59 -19.80 18.14
N ASP A 56 15.63 -20.69 17.15
CA ASP A 56 15.74 -20.32 15.74
C ASP A 56 14.34 -20.02 15.20
N LEU A 57 14.06 -18.74 14.94
CA LEU A 57 12.81 -18.30 14.34
C LEU A 57 12.99 -18.17 12.83
N SER A 58 12.20 -18.94 12.07
CA SER A 58 12.14 -18.85 10.60
C SER A 58 10.71 -18.64 10.15
N ILE A 59 10.45 -17.53 9.46
CA ILE A 59 9.12 -17.14 8.98
C ILE A 59 9.21 -16.81 7.49
N GLY A 60 8.45 -17.53 6.66
CA GLY A 60 8.21 -17.18 5.26
C GLY A 60 7.09 -16.15 5.16
N LEU A 61 7.32 -15.11 4.38
CA LEU A 61 6.38 -14.02 4.12
C LEU A 61 6.11 -13.95 2.63
N GLN A 62 4.83 -13.84 2.28
CA GLN A 62 4.41 -13.62 0.91
C GLN A 62 3.92 -12.17 0.76
N ILE A 63 4.66 -11.37 0.01
CA ILE A 63 4.40 -9.96 -0.22
C ILE A 63 3.71 -9.81 -1.58
N GLU A 64 2.54 -9.18 -1.58
CA GLU A 64 1.77 -8.94 -2.80
C GLU A 64 1.52 -7.43 -2.97
N ARG A 65 1.69 -6.92 -4.19
CA ARG A 65 1.30 -5.54 -4.51
C ARG A 65 -0.13 -5.52 -5.05
N SER A 66 -1.10 -5.10 -4.22
CA SER A 66 -2.51 -4.96 -4.60
C SER A 66 -3.02 -3.52 -4.47
N ARG A 67 -4.28 -3.29 -4.87
CA ARG A 67 -4.97 -1.99 -4.74
C ARG A 67 -6.19 -2.13 -3.83
N GLY A 68 -6.37 -1.16 -2.95
CA GLY A 68 -7.53 -1.07 -2.07
C GLY A 68 -7.36 -1.84 -0.77
N TYR A 69 -8.47 -2.31 -0.20
CA TYR A 69 -8.48 -3.12 1.00
C TYR A 69 -8.95 -4.52 0.62
N ASN A 70 -8.15 -5.54 0.91
CA ASN A 70 -8.47 -6.92 0.58
C ASN A 70 -8.39 -7.75 1.86
N ILE A 71 -9.55 -8.10 2.40
CA ILE A 71 -9.65 -9.08 3.47
C ILE A 71 -9.47 -10.45 2.82
N LYS A 72 -8.28 -11.04 2.95
CA LYS A 72 -8.06 -12.42 2.50
C LYS A 72 -8.85 -13.36 3.40
N THR A 73 -9.78 -14.11 2.81
CA THR A 73 -10.48 -15.20 3.52
C THR A 73 -9.53 -16.41 3.64
N PRO A 74 -9.60 -17.15 4.76
CA PRO A 74 -8.67 -18.25 5.06
C PRO A 74 -8.66 -19.38 4.03
N ASN A 75 -9.68 -19.50 3.19
CA ASN A 75 -9.79 -20.56 2.18
C ASN A 75 -8.99 -20.30 0.89
N THR A 76 -8.20 -19.23 0.81
CA THR A 76 -7.48 -18.86 -0.42
C THR A 76 -6.12 -19.59 -0.56
N PHE A 77 -5.58 -20.13 0.54
CA PHE A 77 -4.30 -20.82 0.53
C PHE A 77 -4.54 -22.33 0.53
N GLN A 78 -4.12 -23.00 -0.55
CA GLN A 78 -4.33 -24.45 -0.74
C GLN A 78 -3.48 -25.33 0.19
N ASP A 79 -2.49 -24.75 0.86
CA ASP A 79 -1.56 -25.43 1.74
C ASP A 79 -1.78 -24.88 3.15
N GLY A 80 -2.31 -25.71 4.06
CA GLY A 80 -2.80 -25.31 5.40
C GLY A 80 -1.76 -24.70 6.37
N ASN A 81 -0.57 -24.36 5.87
CA ASN A 81 0.54 -23.76 6.61
C ASN A 81 0.64 -22.24 6.45
N CYS A 82 -0.23 -21.61 5.65
CA CYS A 82 -0.23 -20.15 5.49
C CYS A 82 -1.36 -19.51 6.32
N TYR A 83 -0.99 -18.62 7.24
CA TYR A 83 -1.95 -17.84 8.02
C TYR A 83 -2.21 -16.50 7.33
N PRO A 84 -3.44 -16.21 6.87
CA PRO A 84 -3.75 -14.90 6.29
C PRO A 84 -3.63 -13.81 7.36
N ILE A 85 -2.92 -12.75 7.01
CA ILE A 85 -2.85 -11.53 7.81
C ILE A 85 -3.75 -10.50 7.12
N ASP A 86 -4.50 -9.72 7.90
CA ASP A 86 -5.24 -8.58 7.35
C ASP A 86 -4.25 -7.49 6.91
N VAL A 87 -4.30 -7.13 5.62
CA VAL A 87 -3.34 -6.21 4.98
C VAL A 87 -4.05 -5.01 4.36
N VAL A 88 -3.56 -3.83 4.71
CA VAL A 88 -4.04 -2.55 4.17
C VAL A 88 -3.12 -2.10 3.05
N PHE A 89 -3.57 -2.19 1.80
CA PHE A 89 -2.81 -1.70 0.62
C PHE A 89 -3.07 -0.22 0.30
N MET A 90 -3.58 0.54 1.27
CA MET A 90 -3.91 1.96 1.10
C MET A 90 -2.76 2.83 1.63
N PRO A 91 -1.96 3.45 0.73
CA PRO A 91 -0.84 4.29 1.15
C PRO A 91 -1.28 5.66 1.68
N ILE A 92 -2.51 6.09 1.35
CA ILE A 92 -3.07 7.38 1.77
C ILE A 92 -3.74 7.22 3.12
N ARG A 93 -3.23 7.93 4.13
CA ARG A 93 -3.78 7.93 5.50
C ARG A 93 -4.90 8.94 5.64
N ASN A 94 -4.73 10.12 5.05
CA ASN A 94 -5.73 11.18 5.07
C ASN A 94 -5.57 12.07 3.83
N ALA A 95 -6.67 12.66 3.38
CA ALA A 95 -6.70 13.64 2.30
C ALA A 95 -7.76 14.70 2.60
N ASN A 96 -7.32 15.92 2.85
CA ASN A 96 -8.18 17.07 3.07
C ASN A 96 -8.17 17.99 1.84
N HIS A 97 -9.27 18.72 1.65
CA HIS A 97 -9.35 19.75 0.63
C HIS A 97 -10.14 20.95 1.14
N SER A 98 -9.76 22.14 0.67
CA SER A 98 -10.54 23.36 0.90
C SER A 98 -10.54 24.21 -0.34
N ILE A 99 -11.68 24.80 -0.68
CA ILE A 99 -11.85 25.69 -1.82
C ILE A 99 -12.01 27.10 -1.29
N GLN A 100 -11.19 28.01 -1.79
CA GLN A 100 -11.31 29.44 -1.52
C GLN A 100 -11.67 30.15 -2.82
N SER A 101 -12.82 30.79 -2.84
CA SER A 101 -13.22 31.65 -3.95
C SER A 101 -12.76 33.07 -3.71
N TYR A 102 -12.20 33.69 -4.74
CA TYR A 102 -11.77 35.08 -4.72
C TYR A 102 -12.22 35.76 -6.01
N GLY A 103 -12.70 36.99 -5.89
CA GLY A 103 -13.22 37.74 -7.02
C GLY A 103 -14.07 38.92 -6.55
N ASN A 104 -14.03 40.01 -7.30
CA ASN A 104 -14.88 41.17 -7.09
C ASN A 104 -15.63 41.42 -8.40
N GLY A 105 -16.96 41.21 -8.42
CA GLY A 105 -17.79 41.31 -9.63
C GLY A 105 -18.05 39.97 -10.35
N ASN A 106 -18.02 39.99 -11.68
CA ASN A 106 -18.48 38.87 -12.54
C ASN A 106 -17.41 37.77 -12.79
N GLU A 107 -16.16 38.01 -12.43
CA GLU A 107 -15.09 37.01 -12.52
C GLU A 107 -14.83 36.42 -11.13
N LYS A 108 -15.28 35.18 -10.92
CA LYS A 108 -14.98 34.38 -9.73
C LYS A 108 -13.87 33.40 -10.07
N GLN A 109 -12.77 33.48 -9.33
CA GLN A 109 -11.69 32.51 -9.38
C GLN A 109 -11.75 31.62 -8.13
N GLU A 110 -11.35 30.37 -8.28
CA GLU A 110 -11.33 29.39 -7.18
C GLU A 110 -9.90 28.84 -7.01
N ILE A 111 -9.41 28.82 -5.78
CA ILE A 111 -8.18 28.14 -5.38
C ILE A 111 -8.57 26.88 -4.63
N LEU A 112 -8.07 25.75 -5.10
CA LEU A 112 -8.20 24.46 -4.42
C LEU A 112 -6.91 24.17 -3.66
N PHE A 113 -7.01 24.08 -2.34
CA PHE A 113 -5.95 23.57 -1.48
C PHE A 113 -6.18 22.08 -1.24
N LEU A 114 -5.17 21.26 -1.49
CA LEU A 114 -5.16 19.84 -1.13
C LEU A 114 -4.05 19.57 -0.11
N GLU A 115 -4.40 18.81 0.92
CA GLU A 115 -3.47 18.31 1.93
C GLU A 115 -3.56 16.79 1.94
N ILE A 116 -2.44 16.11 1.70
CA ILE A 116 -2.40 14.66 1.54
C ILE A 116 -1.34 14.09 2.48
N TRP A 117 -1.75 13.18 3.35
CA TRP A 117 -0.86 12.45 4.24
C TRP A 117 -0.71 11.00 3.78
N THR A 118 0.54 10.59 3.62
CA THR A 118 0.91 9.25 3.14
C THR A 118 1.69 8.49 4.20
N ASN A 119 1.65 7.17 4.17
CA ASN A 119 2.45 6.31 5.05
C ASN A 119 3.94 6.20 4.63
N GLY A 120 4.38 6.93 3.60
CA GLY A 120 5.76 6.94 3.12
C GLY A 120 6.06 5.93 2.01
N SER A 121 5.18 4.95 1.76
CA SER A 121 5.34 4.02 0.61
C SER A 121 5.17 4.68 -0.76
N LEU A 122 4.47 5.82 -0.78
CA LEU A 122 4.20 6.64 -1.96
C LEU A 122 4.23 8.10 -1.55
N THR A 123 4.85 8.97 -2.34
CA THR A 123 4.84 10.41 -2.05
C THR A 123 3.48 11.03 -2.37
N PRO A 124 3.08 12.15 -1.71
CA PRO A 124 1.84 12.86 -2.02
C PRO A 124 1.70 13.25 -3.50
N LYS A 125 2.81 13.62 -4.14
CA LYS A 125 2.86 13.97 -5.57
C LYS A 125 2.59 12.76 -6.46
N GLU A 126 3.23 11.63 -6.19
CA GLU A 126 2.98 10.38 -6.92
C GLU A 126 1.56 9.88 -6.72
N ALA A 127 1.02 10.01 -5.49
CA ALA A 127 -0.37 9.69 -5.18
C ALA A 127 -1.36 10.48 -6.04
N LEU A 128 -1.16 11.79 -6.16
CA LEU A 128 -1.99 12.64 -7.00
C LEU A 128 -1.87 12.28 -8.48
N HIS A 129 -0.66 11.98 -8.94
CA HIS A 129 -0.41 11.56 -10.32
C HIS A 129 -1.10 10.22 -10.65
N GLU A 130 -0.97 9.22 -9.78
CA GLU A 130 -1.66 7.93 -9.93
C GLU A 130 -3.18 8.08 -9.86
N ALA A 131 -3.70 8.95 -8.99
CA ALA A 131 -5.12 9.26 -8.93
C ALA A 131 -5.64 9.86 -10.24
N SER A 132 -4.91 10.83 -10.81
CA SER A 132 -5.23 11.45 -12.10
C SER A 132 -5.21 10.42 -13.24
N ARG A 133 -4.18 9.57 -13.28
CA ARG A 133 -4.05 8.50 -14.28
C ARG A 133 -5.17 7.45 -14.15
N SER A 134 -5.53 7.08 -12.92
CA SER A 134 -6.63 6.15 -12.65
C SER A 134 -7.99 6.73 -13.05
N ARG A 135 -8.22 8.02 -12.79
CA ARG A 135 -9.44 8.73 -13.23
C ARG A 135 -9.56 8.79 -14.75
N ARG A 136 -8.47 9.10 -15.46
CA ARG A 136 -8.46 9.07 -16.93
C ARG A 136 -8.89 7.71 -17.47
N ARG A 137 -8.32 6.62 -16.96
CA ARG A 137 -8.72 5.25 -17.38
C ARG A 137 -10.21 4.95 -17.18
N LYS A 138 -10.81 5.44 -16.09
CA LYS A 138 -12.26 5.30 -15.85
C LYS A 138 -13.12 6.14 -16.81
N LEU A 139 -12.62 7.31 -17.24
CA LEU A 139 -13.32 8.17 -18.20
C LEU A 139 -13.17 7.69 -19.64
N THR A 140 -12.00 7.16 -20.02
CA THR A 140 -11.76 6.54 -21.34
C THR A 140 -12.66 5.33 -21.59
N PHE A 141 -13.19 4.69 -20.54
CA PHE A 141 -14.16 3.59 -20.65
C PHE A 141 -15.62 4.05 -20.84
N ARG A 142 -15.89 5.36 -20.92
CA ARG A 142 -17.25 5.90 -21.08
C ARG A 142 -17.56 6.41 -22.50
N GLU A 143 -16.70 6.14 -23.48
CA GLU A 143 -16.85 6.54 -24.89
C GLU A 143 -17.06 5.35 -25.87
N GLN A 144 -17.43 4.17 -25.37
CA GLN A 144 -17.86 3.02 -26.20
C GLN A 144 -19.22 2.50 -25.74
N SER A 145 -20.29 3.26 -25.99
CA SER A 145 -21.69 2.77 -25.91
C SER A 145 -22.70 3.71 -26.59
N ILE A 146 -22.34 4.38 -27.69
CA ILE A 146 -23.31 5.16 -28.48
C ILE A 146 -23.53 4.59 -29.90
N GLN A 147 -22.71 3.63 -30.37
CA GLN A 147 -22.92 2.99 -31.69
C GLN A 147 -23.77 1.71 -31.63
N ASP A 148 -24.01 1.11 -30.47
CA ASP A 148 -24.82 -0.11 -30.32
C ASP A 148 -26.34 0.15 -30.22
N TRP A 149 -26.78 1.41 -30.35
CA TRP A 149 -28.20 1.81 -30.32
C TRP A 149 -28.77 2.23 -31.70
N LEU A 150 -27.99 2.08 -32.77
CA LEU A 150 -28.41 2.42 -34.15
C LEU A 150 -28.35 1.23 -35.13
N ASN A 151 -28.54 0.00 -34.65
CA ASN A 151 -28.91 -1.15 -35.49
C ASN A 151 -30.02 -1.97 -34.83
#